data_AF-A0A9W6N0V0-F1
#
_entry.id   AF-A0A9W6N0V0-F1
#
_cell.length_a   1.000
_cell.length_b   1.000
_cell.length_c   1.000
_cell.angle_alpha   90.00
_cell.angle_beta   90.00
_cell.angle_gamma   90.00
#
_symmetry.space_group_name_H-M   'P 1'
#
loop_
_entity.id
_entity.type
_entity.pdbx_description
1 polymer ?
#
loop_
_entity_poly.entity_id
_entity_poly.type
_entity_poly.pdbx_seq_one_letter_code
_entity_poly.pdbx_strand_id
1 'polypeptide(L)' 'MTQLLDIHAEINELRAELAHCILTRKERRDGLRRLEELLAEAERRGREAEGA' A
#
# COMPACT_ATOMS: atom_id res chain seq x y z
N MET A 1 0.25 -4.10 18.98
CA MET A 1 1.39 -4.01 18.03
C MET A 1 1.02 -4.77 16.76
N THR A 2 0.13 -4.21 15.93
CA THR A 2 -0.42 -4.97 14.79
C THR A 2 -0.67 -4.12 13.54
N GLN A 3 -0.68 -2.78 13.63
CA GLN A 3 -1.13 -1.92 12.53
C GLN A 3 -0.07 -1.62 11.45
N LEU A 4 1.23 -1.76 11.76
CA LEU A 4 2.31 -1.48 10.80
C LEU A 4 2.67 -2.69 9.94
N LEU A 5 2.64 -3.89 10.53
CA LEU A 5 2.80 -5.15 9.76
C LEU A 5 1.64 -5.33 8.78
N ASP A 6 0.45 -4.86 9.16
CA ASP A 6 -0.77 -4.90 8.35
C ASP A 6 -0.66 -4.04 7.08
N ILE A 7 -0.19 -2.79 7.20
CA ILE A 7 -0.08 -1.88 6.04
C ILE A 7 0.96 -2.36 5.02
N HIS A 8 2.06 -2.95 5.47
CA HIS A 8 3.06 -3.51 4.56
C HIS A 8 2.59 -4.79 3.87
N ALA A 9 1.76 -5.60 4.55
CA ALA A 9 1.11 -6.75 3.93
C ALA A 9 0.12 -6.30 2.83
N GLU A 10 -0.75 -5.33 3.13
CA GLU A 10 -1.72 -4.77 2.16
C GLU A 10 -1.01 -4.16 0.94
N ILE A 11 0.10 -3.44 1.14
CA ILE A 11 0.94 -2.92 0.04
C ILE A 11 1.48 -4.04 -0.85
N ASN A 12 1.96 -5.14 -0.25
CA ASN A 12 2.53 -6.25 -1.00
C ASN A 12 1.47 -7.03 -1.79
N GLU A 13 0.31 -7.27 -1.21
CA GLU A 13 -0.82 -7.89 -1.91
C GLU A 13 -1.26 -7.03 -3.09
N LEU A 14 -1.46 -5.72 -2.87
CA LEU A 14 -1.91 -4.81 -3.92
C LEU A 14 -0.88 -4.69 -5.07
N ARG A 15 0.42 -4.73 -4.74
CA ARG A 15 1.48 -4.81 -5.76
C ARG A 15 1.42 -6.11 -6.56
N ALA A 16 1.17 -7.24 -5.90
CA ALA A 16 1.03 -8.52 -6.57
C ALA A 16 -0.19 -8.53 -7.49
N GLU A 17 -1.32 -8.00 -7.05
CA GLU A 17 -2.52 -7.87 -7.89
C GLU A 17 -2.28 -7.00 -9.12
N LEU A 18 -1.65 -5.82 -8.95
CA LEU A 18 -1.34 -4.91 -10.06
C LEU A 18 -0.39 -5.53 -11.10
N ALA A 19 0.48 -6.44 -10.67
CA ALA A 19 1.46 -7.12 -11.52
C ALA A 19 0.90 -8.39 -12.19
N HIS A 20 0.10 -9.17 -11.48
CA HIS A 20 -0.27 -10.53 -11.89
C HIS A 20 -1.73 -10.68 -12.33
N CYS A 21 -2.63 -9.80 -11.92
CA CYS A 21 -4.03 -9.88 -12.32
C CYS A 21 -4.29 -9.16 -13.65
N ILE A 22 -5.20 -9.72 -14.45
CA ILE A 22 -5.77 -9.02 -15.60
C ILE A 22 -6.79 -8.01 -15.06
N LEU A 23 -6.40 -6.74 -15.08
CA LEU A 23 -7.22 -5.63 -14.59
C LEU A 23 -7.71 -4.77 -15.74
N THR A 24 -8.93 -4.27 -15.64
CA THR A 24 -9.40 -3.18 -16.48
C THR A 24 -8.58 -1.91 -16.22
N ARG A 25 -8.63 -0.94 -17.15
CA ARG A 25 -7.97 0.37 -16.95
C ARG A 25 -8.45 1.09 -15.69
N LYS A 26 -9.73 0.95 -15.34
CA LYS A 26 -10.30 1.54 -14.13
C LYS A 26 -9.72 0.88 -12.88
N GLU A 27 -9.77 -0.44 -12.79
CA GLU A 27 -9.24 -1.18 -11.64
C GLU A 27 -7.73 -0.95 -11.45
N ARG A 28 -6.96 -0.93 -12.55
CA ARG A 28 -5.53 -0.61 -12.48
C ARG A 28 -5.28 0.79 -11.92
N ARG A 29 -6.04 1.79 -12.37
CA ARG A 29 -5.89 3.17 -11.88
C ARG A 29 -6.30 3.28 -10.41
N ASP A 30 -7.40 2.65 -10.03
CA ASP A 30 -7.93 2.71 -8.67
C ASP A 30 -6.97 1.98 -7.71
N GLY A 31 -6.41 0.83 -8.12
CA GLY A 31 -5.38 0.11 -7.39
C GLY A 31 -4.06 0.86 -7.27
N LEU A 32 -3.61 1.54 -8.33
CA LEU A 32 -2.41 2.40 -8.28
C LEU A 32 -2.60 3.56 -7.29
N ARG A 33 -3.76 4.24 -7.33
CA ARG A 33 -4.08 5.29 -6.37
C ARG A 33 -4.05 4.78 -4.94
N ARG A 34 -4.68 3.63 -4.70
CA ARG A 34 -4.71 3.01 -3.37
C ARG A 34 -3.30 2.64 -2.88
N LEU A 35 -2.45 2.14 -3.77
CA LEU A 35 -1.05 1.83 -3.45
C LEU A 35 -0.27 3.09 -3.05
N GLU A 36 -0.45 4.21 -3.75
CA GLU A 36 0.17 5.49 -3.41
C GLU A 36 -0.28 5.99 -2.03
N GLU A 37 -1.58 5.88 -1.71
CA GLU A 37 -2.12 6.25 -0.39
C GLU A 37 -1.49 5.43 0.75
N LEU A 38 -1.40 4.11 0.56
CA LEU A 38 -0.82 3.20 1.56
C LEU A 38 0.68 3.44 1.75
N LEU A 39 1.42 3.69 0.66
CA LEU A 39 2.84 4.03 0.74
C LEU A 39 3.08 5.33 1.51
N ALA A 40 2.28 6.36 1.25
CA ALA A 40 2.37 7.63 1.96
C ALA A 40 2.05 7.47 3.45
N GLU A 41 1.04 6.66 3.79
CA GLU A 41 0.70 6.36 5.19
C GLU A 41 1.79 5.54 5.89
N ALA A 42 2.36 4.53 5.23
CA ALA A 42 3.45 3.74 5.78
C ALA A 42 4.69 4.63 6.05
N GLU A 43 5.00 5.54 5.14
CA GLU A 43 6.08 6.50 5.29
C GLU A 43 5.82 7.49 6.45
N ARG A 44 4.58 8.00 6.59
CA ARG A 44 4.19 8.83 7.74
C ARG A 44 4.41 8.10 9.06
N ARG A 45 3.89 6.88 9.19
CA ARG A 45 4.04 6.07 10.41
C ARG A 45 5.48 5.71 10.72
N GLY A 46 6.29 5.46 9.68
CA GLY A 46 7.74 5.23 9.83
C GLY A 46 8.43 6.44 10.46
N ARG A 47 8.17 7.65 9.94
CA ARG A 47 8.70 8.89 10.52
C ARG A 47 8.23 9.14 11.94
N GLU A 48 6.96 8.88 12.25
CA GLU A 48 6.41 9.02 13.60
C GLU A 48 7.05 8.04 14.59
N ALA A 49 7.36 6.82 14.15
CA ALA A 49 8.05 5.82 14.97
C ALA A 49 9.54 6.10 15.16
N GLU A 50 10.20 6.76 14.21
CA GLU A 50 11.62 7.17 14.30
C GLU A 50 11.82 8.48 15.07
N GLY A 51 10.80 9.33 15.15
CA GLY A 51 10.83 10.62 15.85
C GLY A 51 10.37 10.60 17.31
N ALA A 52 9.95 9.44 17.82
CA ALA A 52 9.52 9.21 19.21
C ALA A 52 10.62 8.52 20.04
#